data_AF-A0A3B1BN66-F1
#
_entry.id   AF-A0A3B1BN66-F1
#
_cell.length_a   1.000
_cell.length_b   1.000
_cell.length_c   1.000
_cell.angle_alpha   90.00
_cell.angle_beta   90.00
_cell.angle_gamma   90.00
#
_symmetry.space_group_name_H-M   'P 1'
#
loop_
_entity.id
_entity.type
_entity.pdbx_description
1 polymer ?
#
loop_
_entity_poly.entity_id
_entity_poly.type
_entity_poly.pdbx_seq_one_letter_code
_entity_poly.pdbx_strand_id
1 'polypeptide(L)'
;MCEFYDPLVSTSCREPIADVVNNKEKANFCGYYKMQLNAYHPPDKTARHTTQSQLADLFGVSAESQDQSTGSAPDPETSAAKAQLASLFGAKNPENL
;
A
#
# COMPACT_ATOMS: atom_id res chain seq x y z
N MET A 1 1.68 13.45 15.00
CA MET A 1 3.03 12.84 14.92
C MET A 1 3.58 12.72 16.33
N CYS A 2 4.32 11.65 16.65
CA CYS A 2 5.03 11.55 17.94
C CYS A 2 6.22 12.51 17.96
N GLU A 3 6.39 13.26 19.06
CA GLU A 3 7.49 14.23 19.24
C GLU A 3 8.88 13.58 19.25
N PHE A 4 8.98 12.34 19.71
CA PHE A 4 10.25 11.60 19.79
C PHE A 4 10.46 10.59 18.65
N TYR A 5 9.59 10.58 17.64
CA TYR A 5 9.77 9.70 16.49
C TYR A 5 11.00 10.11 15.69
N ASP A 6 11.96 9.20 15.59
CA ASP A 6 13.16 9.40 14.77
C ASP A 6 13.50 8.08 14.04
N PRO A 7 13.35 8.01 12.70
CA PRO A 7 13.66 6.79 11.95
C PRO A 7 15.15 6.43 11.93
N LEU A 8 16.05 7.32 12.38
CA LEU A 8 17.49 7.10 12.42
C LEU A 8 17.96 6.33 13.66
N VAL A 9 17.08 6.10 14.65
CA VAL A 9 17.39 5.25 15.81
C VAL A 9 16.72 3.89 15.69
N SER A 10 17.36 2.85 16.21
CA SER A 10 16.96 1.45 16.03
C SER A 10 15.52 1.14 16.50
N THR A 11 15.09 1.78 17.58
CA THR A 11 13.74 1.66 18.15
C THR A 11 12.74 2.63 17.54
N SER A 12 13.20 3.49 16.61
CA SER A 12 12.46 4.60 16.02
C SER A 12 11.84 5.58 17.04
N CYS A 13 12.37 5.62 18.26
CA CYS A 13 11.89 6.48 19.35
C CYS A 13 13.07 6.94 20.23
N ARG A 14 13.17 8.25 20.48
CA ARG A 14 14.18 8.86 21.38
C ARG A 14 13.68 9.15 22.79
N GLU A 15 12.50 8.66 23.15
CA GLU A 15 11.91 8.90 24.48
C GLU A 15 12.82 8.31 25.58
N PRO A 16 13.06 9.04 26.70
CA PRO A 16 13.97 8.59 27.77
C PRO A 16 13.56 7.26 28.42
N ILE A 17 12.26 6.97 28.44
CA ILE A 17 11.66 5.73 28.94
C ILE A 17 10.64 5.26 27.90
N ALA A 18 11.11 4.81 26.74
CA ALA A 18 10.23 4.27 25.70
C ALA A 18 9.85 2.82 26.04
N ASP A 19 8.60 2.59 26.45
CA ASP A 19 8.08 1.23 26.48
C ASP A 19 8.07 0.64 25.06
N VAL A 20 8.50 -0.61 24.91
CA VAL A 20 8.54 -1.27 23.60
C VAL A 20 7.12 -1.40 23.07
N VAL A 21 6.88 -0.86 21.87
CA VAL A 21 5.58 -0.98 21.18
C VAL A 21 5.43 -2.42 20.68
N ASN A 22 4.84 -3.28 21.52
CA ASN A 22 4.64 -4.70 21.23
C ASN A 22 3.42 -4.96 20.33
N ASN A 23 2.46 -4.04 20.29
CA ASN A 23 1.26 -4.17 19.48
C ASN A 23 1.04 -2.90 18.67
N LYS A 24 1.28 -2.99 17.36
CA LYS A 24 1.15 -1.88 16.39
C LYS A 24 -0.28 -1.71 15.87
N GLU A 25 -1.15 -2.70 16.08
CA GLU A 25 -2.56 -2.68 15.63
C GLU A 25 -3.49 -2.11 16.70
N LYS A 26 -3.15 -2.26 17.98
CA LYS A 26 -3.81 -1.54 19.06
C LYS A 26 -3.23 -0.13 19.14
N ALA A 27 -4.12 0.87 19.11
CA ALA A 27 -3.76 2.27 19.30
C ALA A 27 -3.26 2.53 20.73
N ASN A 28 -2.03 2.14 21.02
CA ASN A 28 -1.27 2.67 22.14
C ASN A 28 -0.92 4.10 21.76
N PHE A 29 -1.78 5.05 22.12
CA PHE A 29 -1.45 6.47 21.95
C PHE A 29 -0.29 6.78 22.90
N CYS A 30 0.92 6.88 22.35
CA CYS A 30 2.06 7.46 23.06
C CYS A 30 1.62 8.81 23.65
N GLY A 31 1.90 9.05 24.94
CA GLY A 31 1.55 10.31 25.62
C GLY A 31 2.17 11.55 24.98
N TYR A 32 3.21 11.36 24.16
CA TYR A 32 3.89 12.41 23.39
C TYR A 32 3.36 12.57 21.97
N TYR A 33 2.22 11.98 21.65
CA TYR A 33 1.56 12.22 20.38
C TYR A 33 1.04 13.67 20.31
N LYS A 34 1.59 14.46 19.39
CA LYS A 34 1.15 15.83 19.11
C LYS A 34 0.40 15.87 17.78
N MET A 35 -0.79 16.47 17.77
CA MET A 35 -1.51 16.73 16.52
C MET A 35 -0.73 17.75 15.70
N GLN A 36 -0.55 17.49 14.41
CA GLN A 36 0.00 18.47 13.49
C GLN A 36 -1.15 19.32 12.96
N LEU A 37 -1.21 20.59 13.36
CA LEU A 37 -2.29 21.51 13.01
C LEU A 37 -2.45 21.72 11.49
N ASN A 38 -1.38 21.50 10.72
CA ASN A 38 -1.35 21.66 9.27
C ASN A 38 -0.95 20.36 8.55
N ALA A 39 -1.34 19.20 9.07
CA ALA A 39 -1.00 17.90 8.46
C ALA A 39 -1.64 17.70 7.08
N TYR A 40 -2.74 18.39 6.80
CA TYR A 40 -3.42 18.29 5.52
C TYR A 40 -2.66 19.09 4.45
N HIS A 41 -2.09 18.38 3.50
CA HIS A 41 -1.57 18.97 2.26
C HIS A 41 -2.54 18.65 1.12
N PRO A 42 -3.06 19.66 0.41
CA PRO A 42 -3.86 19.41 -0.77
C PRO A 42 -3.01 18.63 -1.80
N PRO A 43 -3.61 17.70 -2.53
CA PRO A 43 -2.87 16.86 -3.45
C PRO A 43 -2.28 17.67 -4.61
N ASP A 44 -0.96 17.60 -4.79
CA ASP A 44 -0.31 18.12 -5.98
C ASP A 44 -0.54 17.17 -7.16
N LYS A 45 -1.45 17.55 -8.06
CA LYS A 45 -1.81 16.76 -9.25
C LYS A 45 -0.64 16.62 -10.23
N THR A 46 0.25 17.60 -10.28
CA THR A 46 1.40 17.60 -11.21
C THR A 46 2.48 16.64 -10.73
N ALA A 47 2.84 16.71 -9.43
CA ALA A 47 3.78 15.78 -8.81
C ALA A 47 3.31 14.33 -8.90
N ARG A 48 2.00 14.08 -8.77
CA ARG A 48 1.40 12.74 -8.93
C ARG A 48 1.63 12.16 -10.32
N HIS A 49 1.34 12.93 -11.37
CA HIS A 49 1.50 12.47 -12.75
C HIS A 49 2.98 12.19 -13.07
N THR A 50 3.88 13.08 -12.65
CA THR A 50 5.33 12.88 -12.84
C THR A 50 5.84 11.63 -12.10
N THR A 51 5.42 11.43 -10.86
CA THR A 51 5.82 10.25 -10.06
C THR A 51 5.30 8.97 -10.71
N GLN A 52 4.06 8.96 -11.19
CA GLN A 52 3.48 7.81 -11.88
C GLN A 52 4.25 7.47 -13.17
N SER A 53 4.63 8.48 -13.96
CA SER A 53 5.47 8.27 -15.15
C SER A 53 6.84 7.70 -14.79
N GLN A 54 7.49 8.21 -13.74
CA GLN A 54 8.79 7.71 -13.32
C GLN A 54 8.72 6.26 -12.83
N LEU A 55 7.66 5.90 -12.11
CA LEU A 55 7.43 4.51 -11.71
C LEU A 55 7.17 3.62 -12.93
N ALA A 56 6.35 4.08 -13.87
CA ALA A 56 6.09 3.40 -15.13
C ALA A 56 7.38 3.07 -15.89
N ASP A 57 8.31 4.03 -15.99
CA ASP A 57 9.62 3.84 -16.63
C ASP A 57 10.49 2.83 -15.88
N LEU A 58 10.52 2.89 -14.54
CA LEU A 58 11.32 1.97 -13.71
C LEU A 58 10.85 0.52 -13.81
N PHE A 59 9.54 0.31 -13.96
CA PHE A 59 8.94 -1.02 -13.99
C PHE A 59 8.60 -1.50 -15.41
N GLY A 60 8.87 -0.68 -16.44
CA GLY A 60 8.56 -1.00 -17.84
C GLY A 60 7.06 -1.17 -18.11
N VAL A 61 6.20 -0.53 -17.32
CA VAL A 61 4.74 -0.57 -17.46
C VAL A 61 4.26 0.74 -18.04
N SER A 62 3.37 0.72 -19.04
CA SER A 62 2.86 1.96 -19.61
C SER A 62 1.93 2.68 -18.62
N ALA A 63 2.22 3.96 -18.34
CA ALA A 63 1.51 4.80 -17.38
C ALA A 63 0.00 5.02 -17.67
N GLU A 64 -0.49 4.53 -18.81
CA GLU A 64 -1.86 4.66 -19.29
C GLU A 64 -2.80 3.54 -18.81
N SER A 65 -2.33 2.68 -17.90
CA SER A 65 -3.09 1.50 -17.46
C SER A 65 -3.89 1.76 -16.18
N GLN A 66 -4.78 2.74 -16.19
CA GLN A 66 -5.85 2.89 -15.18
C GLN A 66 -7.10 3.51 -15.83
N ASP A 67 -7.79 2.72 -16.65
CA ASP A 67 -9.26 2.53 -16.64
C ASP A 67 -9.69 1.73 -17.88
N GLN A 68 -9.30 0.45 -17.91
CA GLN A 68 -10.11 -0.59 -18.53
C GLN A 68 -9.55 -1.95 -18.12
N SER A 69 -10.41 -2.70 -17.44
CA SER A 69 -10.37 -4.15 -17.43
C SER A 69 -10.50 -4.67 -18.86
N THR A 70 -9.39 -4.71 -19.57
CA THR A 70 -9.20 -5.56 -20.73
C THR A 70 -7.76 -6.01 -20.63
N GLY A 71 -7.58 -7.10 -19.89
CA GLY A 71 -6.35 -7.85 -19.98
C GLY A 71 -6.03 -8.08 -21.44
N SER A 72 -4.77 -7.84 -21.81
CA SER A 72 -4.18 -8.46 -22.99
C SER A 72 -4.68 -9.89 -23.05
N ALA A 73 -5.20 -10.30 -24.22
CA ALA A 73 -5.68 -11.65 -24.45
C ALA A 73 -4.66 -12.60 -23.80
N PRO A 74 -5.05 -13.35 -22.75
CA PRO A 74 -4.10 -14.15 -22.03
C PRO A 74 -3.56 -15.18 -23.00
N ASP A 75 -2.23 -15.26 -23.13
CA ASP A 75 -1.60 -16.37 -23.82
C ASP A 75 -2.18 -17.69 -23.26
N PRO A 76 -2.30 -18.74 -24.09
CA PRO A 76 -3.01 -19.97 -23.69
C PRO A 76 -2.49 -20.55 -22.37
N GLU A 77 -1.21 -20.36 -22.08
CA GLU A 77 -0.55 -20.78 -20.84
C GLU A 77 -1.02 -19.97 -19.62
N THR A 78 -1.17 -18.65 -19.74
CA THR A 78 -1.63 -17.79 -18.64
C THR A 78 -3.09 -18.05 -18.29
N SER A 79 -3.90 -18.39 -19.30
CA SER A 79 -5.30 -18.81 -19.12
C SER A 79 -5.40 -20.14 -18.37
N ALA A 80 -4.59 -21.12 -18.75
CA ALA A 80 -4.55 -22.43 -18.09
C ALA A 80 -4.08 -22.31 -16.63
N ALA A 81 -3.05 -21.51 -16.36
CA ALA A 81 -2.55 -21.27 -15.01
C ALA A 81 -3.61 -20.63 -14.11
N LYS A 82 -4.35 -19.63 -14.61
CA LYS A 82 -5.44 -19.00 -13.85
C LYS A 82 -6.58 -19.96 -13.55
N ALA A 83 -6.95 -20.83 -14.51
CA ALA A 83 -7.98 -21.84 -14.31
C ALA A 83 -7.58 -22.88 -13.25
N GLN A 84 -6.31 -23.33 -13.26
CA GLN A 84 -5.77 -24.22 -12.24
C GLN A 84 -5.81 -23.59 -10.86
N LEU A 85 -5.38 -22.33 -10.73
CA LEU A 85 -5.44 -21.60 -9.46
C LEU A 85 -6.89 -21.46 -8.96
N ALA A 86 -7.82 -21.10 -9.84
CA ALA A 86 -9.24 -20.99 -9.47
C ALA A 86 -9.83 -22.32 -8.95
N SER A 87 -9.41 -23.45 -9.52
CA SER A 87 -9.79 -24.78 -9.04
C SER A 87 -9.18 -25.12 -7.68
N LEU A 88 -7.96 -24.66 -7.40
CA LEU A 88 -7.27 -24.92 -6.13
C LEU A 88 -7.83 -24.06 -4.99
N PHE A 89 -8.24 -22.84 -5.29
CA PHE A 89 -8.69 -21.86 -4.29
C PHE A 89 -10.22 -21.77 -4.15
N GLY A 90 -10.98 -22.55 -4.92
CA GLY A 90 -12.42 -22.74 -4.72
C GLY A 90 -13.24 -21.46 -4.88
N ALA A 91 -13.26 -20.88 -6.08
CA ALA A 91 -14.22 -19.83 -6.40
C ALA A 91 -15.65 -20.39 -6.26
N LYS A 92 -16.33 -20.01 -5.17
CA LYS A 92 -17.72 -20.37 -4.87
C LYS A 92 -18.64 -19.92 -6.02
N ASN A 93 -19.33 -20.88 -6.64
CA ASN A 93 -20.40 -20.62 -7.61
C ASN A 93 -21.50 -19.73 -7.00
N PRO A 94 -21.96 -18.66 -7.67
CA PRO A 94 -23.10 -17.87 -7.21
C PRO A 94 -24.48 -18.48 -7.52
N GLU A 95 -24.57 -19.75 -7.95
CA GLU A 95 -25.84 -20.43 -8.25
C GLU A 95 -26.23 -21.49 -7.19
N ASN A 96 -26.17 -21.12 -5.92
CA ASN A 96 -26.94 -21.82 -4.89
C ASN A 96 -27.38 -20.85 -3.80
N LEU A 97 -28.40 -20.05 -4.12
CA LEU A 97 -29.41 -19.55 -3.18
C LEU A 97 -30.75 -19.45 -3.90
#